data_AF-A0A147DNK3-F1
#
_entry.id   AF-A0A147DNK3-F1
#
_cell.length_a   1.000
_cell.length_b   1.000
_cell.length_c   1.000
_cell.angle_alpha   90.00
_cell.angle_beta   90.00
_cell.angle_gamma   90.00
#
_symmetry.space_group_name_H-M   'P 1'
#
loop_
_entity.id
_entity.type
_entity.pdbx_description
1 polymer ?
#
loop_
_entity_poly.entity_id
_entity_poly.type
_entity_poly.pdbx_seq_one_letter_code
_entity_poly.pdbx_strand_id
1 'polypeptide(L)'
;MLVDTIPELARALDVTVGRLLWLADTRAWNRHAPAGSPLHHVRHEWVVRPGRVPRLLEKPMDLLSRTQRVLLDGLLVRLPVHDAAHGFVAGRSVVTGAAAHTGRQVVLTADLTTFFASVSAPTVYGVFRSAGFAEPLAHVLTGLCTHRVPP
;
A
#
# COMPACT_ATOMS: atom_id res chain seq x y z
N MET A 1 -7.08 13.65 6.82
CA MET A 1 -5.99 13.69 7.82
C MET A 1 -5.06 14.80 7.36
N LEU A 2 -5.01 15.91 8.10
CA LEU A 2 -4.08 17.00 7.85
C LEU A 2 -2.93 16.80 8.84
N VAL A 3 -1.73 16.52 8.33
CA VAL A 3 -0.53 16.21 9.12
C VAL A 3 0.68 16.78 8.41
N ASP A 4 1.48 17.58 9.11
CA ASP A 4 2.67 18.23 8.55
C ASP A 4 3.97 17.76 9.23
N THR A 5 3.85 17.09 10.39
CA THR A 5 4.98 16.58 11.15
C THR A 5 4.85 15.10 11.51
N ILE A 6 5.99 14.43 11.78
CA ILE A 6 6.02 13.02 12.21
C ILE A 6 5.25 12.78 13.51
N PRO A 7 5.36 13.63 14.56
CA PRO A 7 4.56 13.48 15.77
C PRO A 7 3.05 13.60 15.51
N GLU A 8 2.63 14.46 14.59
CA GLU A 8 1.21 14.56 14.20
C GLU A 8 0.73 13.32 13.47
N LEU A 9 1.52 12.81 12.52
CA LEU A 9 1.22 11.56 11.83
C LEU A 9 1.10 10.40 12.82
N ALA A 10 2.03 10.28 13.76
CA ALA A 10 2.00 9.23 14.79
C ALA A 10 0.72 9.29 15.62
N ARG A 11 0.35 10.49 16.08
CA ARG A 11 -0.88 10.72 16.84
C ARG A 11 -2.14 10.39 16.03
N ALA A 12 -2.17 10.80 14.76
CA ALA A 12 -3.30 10.54 13.88
C ALA A 12 -3.47 9.06 13.55
N LEU A 13 -2.38 8.29 13.58
CA LEU A 13 -2.36 6.84 13.38
C LEU A 13 -2.48 6.04 14.70
N ASP A 14 -2.69 6.71 15.83
CA ASP A 14 -2.78 6.11 17.17
C ASP A 14 -1.57 5.22 17.54
N VAL A 15 -0.37 5.72 17.24
CA VAL A 15 0.90 5.06 17.58
C VAL A 15 1.89 6.07 18.16
N THR A 16 2.89 5.57 18.89
CA THR A 16 4.02 6.41 19.30
C THR A 16 4.92 6.70 18.08
N VAL A 17 5.70 7.78 18.12
CA VAL A 17 6.69 8.07 17.06
C VAL A 17 7.66 6.92 16.86
N GLY A 18 8.13 6.30 17.95
CA GLY A 18 9.00 5.12 17.87
C GLY A 18 8.34 3.94 17.14
N ARG A 19 7.06 3.66 17.43
CA ARG A 19 6.30 2.62 16.74
C ARG A 19 6.05 2.96 15.27
N LEU A 20 5.75 4.22 14.96
CA LEU A 20 5.58 4.69 13.58
C LEU A 20 6.84 4.44 12.75
N LEU A 21 8.01 4.87 13.26
CA LEU A 21 9.29 4.72 12.56
C LEU A 21 9.69 3.24 12.43
N TRP A 22 9.36 2.43 13.42
CA TRP A 22 9.55 0.97 13.37
C TRP A 22 8.68 0.33 12.28
N LEU A 23 7.37 0.62 12.27
CA LEU A 23 6.44 0.11 11.26
C LEU A 23 6.79 0.54 9.84
N ALA A 24 7.25 1.79 9.67
CA ALA A 24 7.67 2.33 8.38
C ALA A 24 9.04 1.81 7.92
N ASP A 25 9.77 1.10 8.80
CA ASP A 25 11.09 0.51 8.52
C ASP A 25 12.07 1.47 7.81
N THR A 26 12.09 2.75 8.19
CA THR A 26 12.89 3.76 7.46
C THR A 26 14.40 3.52 7.53
N ARG A 27 14.84 2.69 8.47
CA ARG A 27 16.23 2.24 8.62
C ARG A 27 16.49 0.84 8.05
N ALA A 28 15.48 0.27 7.40
CA ALA A 28 15.55 -1.02 6.76
C ALA A 28 16.04 -2.13 7.72
N TRP A 29 15.49 -2.15 8.94
CA TRP A 29 15.77 -3.16 9.94
C TRP A 29 15.08 -4.49 9.62
N ASN A 30 13.87 -4.46 9.05
CA ASN A 30 13.15 -5.68 8.69
C ASN A 30 13.91 -6.51 7.66
N ARG A 31 14.46 -5.88 6.61
CA ARG A 31 15.20 -6.58 5.55
C ARG A 31 16.47 -7.30 6.02
N HIS A 32 17.07 -6.87 7.13
CA HIS A 32 18.31 -7.45 7.66
C HIS A 32 18.06 -8.40 8.83
N ALA A 33 16.84 -8.43 9.34
CA ALA A 33 16.46 -9.28 10.44
C ALA A 33 16.31 -10.74 9.97
N PRO A 34 16.74 -11.73 10.76
CA PRO A 34 16.57 -13.14 10.41
C PRO A 34 15.10 -13.51 10.24
N ALA A 35 14.82 -14.57 9.49
CA ALA A 35 13.47 -15.09 9.34
C ALA A 35 12.84 -15.40 10.71
N GLY A 36 11.59 -14.99 10.91
CA GLY A 36 10.90 -15.15 12.19
C GLY A 36 11.30 -14.14 13.28
N SER A 37 12.14 -13.15 12.98
CA SER A 37 12.46 -12.06 13.89
C SER A 37 11.20 -11.31 14.37
N PRO A 38 11.14 -10.90 15.65
CA PRO A 38 10.06 -10.07 16.18
C PRO A 38 10.03 -8.67 15.55
N LEU A 39 11.05 -8.30 14.78
CA LEU A 39 11.05 -7.06 14.01
C LEU A 39 10.05 -7.10 12.86
N HIS A 40 9.79 -8.26 12.24
CA HIS A 40 8.91 -8.36 11.06
C HIS A 40 7.47 -7.96 11.37
N HIS A 41 6.84 -7.23 10.43
CA HIS A 41 5.43 -6.81 10.51
C HIS A 41 4.52 -7.51 9.51
N VAL A 42 5.09 -8.38 8.68
CA VAL A 42 4.38 -9.06 7.60
C VAL A 42 4.68 -10.55 7.69
N ARG A 43 3.64 -11.36 7.53
CA ARG A 43 3.75 -12.81 7.42
C ARG A 43 3.53 -13.24 5.97
N HIS A 44 4.30 -14.23 5.55
CA HIS A 44 4.26 -14.75 4.19
C HIS A 44 3.52 -16.08 4.16
N GLU A 45 2.58 -16.23 3.23
CA GLU A 45 1.83 -17.47 3.04
C GLU A 45 1.70 -17.81 1.57
N TRP A 46 2.13 -19.01 1.19
CA TRP A 46 1.92 -19.51 -0.17
C TRP A 46 0.52 -20.09 -0.31
N VAL A 47 -0.27 -19.50 -1.21
CA VAL A 47 -1.59 -20.00 -1.57
C VAL A 47 -1.48 -20.78 -2.87
N VAL A 48 -1.76 -22.08 -2.79
CA VAL A 48 -1.86 -22.97 -3.95
C VAL A 48 -3.09 -22.60 -4.76
N ARG A 49 -2.93 -22.54 -6.08
CA ARG A 49 -4.02 -22.24 -7.01
C ARG A 49 -4.07 -23.33 -8.08
N PRO A 50 -5.09 -24.20 -8.10
CA PRO A 50 -5.20 -25.26 -9.11
C PRO A 50 -5.06 -24.70 -10.53
N GLY A 51 -4.14 -25.27 -11.32
CA GLY A 51 -3.88 -24.86 -12.70
C GLY A 51 -3.20 -23.49 -12.85
N ARG A 52 -2.70 -22.86 -11.77
CA ARG A 52 -2.02 -21.57 -11.83
C ARG A 52 -0.79 -21.56 -10.93
N VAL A 53 0.16 -20.66 -11.21
CA VAL A 53 1.33 -20.42 -10.34
C VAL A 53 0.85 -20.08 -8.92
N PRO A 54 1.43 -20.68 -7.86
CA PRO A 54 1.14 -20.31 -6.48
C PRO A 54 1.30 -18.80 -6.25
N ARG A 55 0.49 -18.24 -5.36
CA ARG A 55 0.57 -16.81 -5.01
C ARG A 55 1.13 -16.68 -3.61
N LEU A 56 2.22 -15.94 -3.46
CA LEU A 56 2.66 -15.47 -2.15
C LEU A 56 1.71 -14.36 -1.67
N LEU A 57 1.15 -14.53 -0.49
CA LEU A 57 0.41 -13.49 0.23
C LEU A 57 1.30 -12.90 1.30
N GLU A 58 1.42 -11.58 1.28
CA GLU A 58 2.11 -10.76 2.27
C GLU A 58 1.05 -10.18 3.22
N LYS A 59 0.81 -10.87 4.34
CA LYS A 59 -0.24 -10.54 5.30
C LYS A 59 0.32 -9.61 6.38
N PRO A 60 -0.09 -8.32 6.43
CA PRO A 60 0.33 -7.44 7.52
C PRO A 60 -0.20 -7.96 8.86
N MET A 61 0.66 -7.94 9.88
CA MET A 61 0.28 -8.24 11.26
C MET A 61 -0.64 -7.15 11.81
N ASP A 62 -1.37 -7.47 12.87
CA ASP A 62 -2.49 -6.68 13.37
C ASP A 62 -2.19 -5.19 13.55
N LEU A 63 -1.02 -4.85 14.10
CA LEU A 63 -0.65 -3.44 14.32
C LEU A 63 -0.45 -2.69 12.99
N LEU A 64 0.29 -3.28 12.04
CA LEU A 64 0.51 -2.69 10.73
C LEU A 64 -0.81 -2.58 9.96
N SER A 65 -1.63 -3.63 9.97
CA SER A 65 -2.94 -3.67 9.31
C SER A 65 -3.88 -2.57 9.82
N ARG A 66 -3.99 -2.40 11.16
CA ARG A 66 -4.78 -1.30 11.75
C ARG A 66 -4.23 0.07 11.36
N THR A 67 -2.91 0.25 11.42
CA THR A 67 -2.24 1.50 11.04
C THR A 67 -2.52 1.86 9.58
N GLN A 68 -2.38 0.90 8.67
CA GLN A 68 -2.67 1.06 7.24
C GLN A 68 -4.15 1.34 6.98
N ARG A 69 -5.08 0.76 7.75
CA ARG A 69 -6.51 1.07 7.67
C ARG A 69 -6.80 2.53 8.05
N VAL A 70 -6.26 3.01 9.17
CA VAL A 70 -6.42 4.41 9.59
C VAL A 70 -5.80 5.36 8.56
N LEU A 71 -4.63 5.01 8.00
CA LEU A 71 -4.00 5.76 6.92
C LEU A 71 -4.88 5.81 5.65
N LEU A 72 -5.46 4.66 5.27
CA LEU A 72 -6.35 4.56 4.11
C LEU A 72 -7.55 5.50 4.25
N ASP A 73 -8.32 5.35 5.32
CA ASP A 73 -9.55 6.11 5.58
C ASP A 73 -9.24 7.59 5.87
N GLY A 74 -8.11 7.85 6.52
CA GLY A 74 -7.65 9.16 6.91
C GLY A 74 -7.10 9.99 5.75
N LEU A 75 -6.40 9.38 4.80
CA LEU A 75 -5.55 10.08 3.83
C LEU A 75 -5.67 9.53 2.42
N LEU A 76 -5.43 8.23 2.20
CA LEU A 76 -5.26 7.69 0.85
C LEU A 76 -6.52 7.80 0.00
N VAL A 77 -7.71 7.61 0.59
CA VAL A 77 -9.00 7.75 -0.13
C VAL A 77 -9.29 9.17 -0.60
N ARG A 78 -8.55 10.18 -0.12
CA ARG A 78 -8.71 11.59 -0.52
C ARG A 78 -7.77 12.00 -1.65
N LEU A 79 -6.80 11.15 -2.01
CA LEU A 79 -5.91 11.43 -3.12
C LEU A 79 -6.71 11.40 -4.43
N PRO A 80 -6.47 12.33 -5.36
CA PRO A 80 -7.19 12.37 -6.62
C PRO A 80 -6.89 11.10 -7.43
N VAL A 81 -7.95 10.50 -7.97
CA VAL A 81 -7.88 9.35 -8.87
C VAL A 81 -8.50 9.74 -10.20
N HIS A 82 -8.02 9.14 -11.28
CA HIS A 82 -8.57 9.38 -12.61
C HIS A 82 -10.03 8.89 -12.69
N ASP A 83 -10.88 9.57 -13.46
CA ASP A 83 -12.31 9.23 -13.56
C ASP A 83 -12.59 7.86 -14.17
N ALA A 84 -11.66 7.36 -14.99
CA ALA A 84 -11.72 6.00 -15.53
C ALA A 84 -11.32 4.90 -14.53
N ALA A 85 -10.88 5.21 -13.31
CA ALA A 85 -10.50 4.20 -12.32
C ALA A 85 -11.73 3.67 -11.58
N HIS A 86 -12.02 2.37 -11.71
CA HIS A 86 -13.14 1.73 -10.99
C HIS A 86 -12.69 0.74 -9.90
N GLY A 87 -11.48 0.20 -10.00
CA GLY A 87 -10.92 -0.73 -9.00
C GLY A 87 -10.56 0.00 -7.70
N PHE A 88 -10.99 -0.53 -6.56
CA PHE A 88 -10.68 0.00 -5.22
C PHE A 88 -11.14 1.45 -4.95
N VAL A 89 -12.05 1.99 -5.78
CA VAL A 89 -12.59 3.35 -5.61
C VAL A 89 -13.96 3.26 -4.94
N ALA A 90 -14.17 4.03 -3.86
CA ALA A 90 -15.44 4.08 -3.15
C ALA A 90 -16.58 4.55 -4.08
N GLY A 91 -17.73 3.89 -3.99
CA GLY A 91 -18.90 4.17 -4.85
C GLY A 91 -18.77 3.66 -6.30
N ARG A 92 -17.63 3.08 -6.69
CA ARG A 92 -17.43 2.40 -7.98
C ARG A 92 -17.33 0.89 -7.77
N SER A 93 -17.60 0.15 -8.83
CA SER A 93 -17.61 -1.32 -8.81
C SER A 93 -17.22 -1.90 -10.16
N VAL A 94 -16.99 -3.22 -10.18
CA VAL A 94 -16.79 -3.99 -11.42
C VAL A 94 -17.95 -3.78 -12.41
N VAL A 95 -19.18 -3.58 -11.92
CA VAL A 95 -20.35 -3.31 -12.75
C VAL A 95 -20.24 -1.94 -13.41
N THR A 96 -19.92 -0.90 -12.64
CA THR A 96 -19.76 0.46 -13.19
C THR A 96 -18.62 0.53 -14.21
N GLY A 97 -17.54 -0.23 -14.01
CA GLY A 97 -16.43 -0.31 -14.96
C GLY A 97 -16.85 -1.03 -16.26
N ALA A 98 -17.52 -2.17 -16.15
CA ALA A 98 -18.01 -2.90 -17.32
C ALA A 98 -19.06 -2.11 -18.13
N ALA A 99 -19.90 -1.32 -17.45
CA ALA A 99 -20.90 -0.47 -18.10
C ALA A 99 -20.27 0.50 -19.12
N ALA A 100 -19.09 1.05 -18.84
CA ALA A 100 -18.39 1.97 -19.74
C ALA A 100 -18.01 1.32 -21.10
N HIS A 101 -17.86 0.00 -21.13
CA HIS A 101 -17.49 -0.77 -22.31
C HIS A 101 -18.67 -1.50 -22.96
N THR A 102 -19.86 -1.48 -22.36
CA THR A 102 -21.02 -2.20 -22.86
C THR A 102 -21.52 -1.59 -24.17
N GLY A 103 -21.87 -2.45 -25.14
CA GLY A 103 -22.35 -2.02 -26.46
C GLY A 103 -21.26 -1.50 -27.42
N ARG A 104 -19.98 -1.57 -27.03
CA ARG A 104 -18.87 -1.24 -27.92
C ARG A 104 -18.61 -2.40 -28.89
N GLN A 105 -18.40 -2.06 -30.17
CA GLN A 105 -18.11 -3.05 -31.21
C GLN A 105 -16.75 -3.75 -31.00
N VAL A 106 -15.79 -3.05 -30.38
CA VAL A 106 -14.45 -3.55 -30.08
C VAL A 106 -14.06 -3.11 -28.67
N VAL A 107 -13.49 -4.03 -27.90
CA VAL A 107 -12.92 -3.78 -26.57
C VAL A 107 -11.49 -4.31 -26.55
N LEU A 108 -10.54 -3.44 -26.18
CA LEU A 108 -9.14 -3.82 -26.00
C LEU A 108 -8.91 -4.16 -24.53
N THR A 109 -8.35 -5.34 -24.28
CA THR A 109 -8.00 -5.80 -22.94
C THR A 109 -6.49 -5.86 -22.78
N ALA A 110 -5.98 -5.27 -21.71
CA ALA A 110 -4.58 -5.39 -21.31
C ALA A 110 -4.51 -5.69 -19.80
N ASP A 111 -3.49 -6.44 -19.41
CA ASP A 111 -3.19 -6.75 -18.01
C ASP A 111 -1.70 -6.56 -17.75
N LEU A 112 -1.34 -6.26 -16.51
CA LEU A 112 0.03 -6.03 -16.07
C LEU A 112 0.57 -7.28 -15.40
N THR A 113 1.66 -7.81 -15.95
CA THR A 113 2.39 -8.92 -15.33
C THR A 113 2.95 -8.47 -13.98
N THR A 114 2.69 -9.24 -12.92
CA THR A 114 3.28 -9.04 -11.58
C THR A 114 3.08 -7.64 -10.98
N PHE A 115 1.93 -6.99 -11.23
CA PHE A 115 1.62 -5.61 -10.83
C PHE A 115 2.13 -5.21 -9.43
N PHE A 116 1.74 -5.94 -8.36
CA PHE A 116 2.14 -5.55 -7.00
C PHE A 116 3.66 -5.56 -6.77
N ALA A 117 4.36 -6.51 -7.40
CA ALA A 117 5.82 -6.61 -7.29
C ALA A 117 6.55 -5.59 -8.18
N SER A 118 5.86 -4.99 -9.16
CA SER A 118 6.45 -3.96 -10.02
C SER A 118 6.28 -2.53 -9.48
N VAL A 119 5.40 -2.32 -8.50
CA VAL A 119 5.27 -1.02 -7.82
C VAL A 119 6.45 -0.81 -6.86
N SER A 120 7.29 0.17 -7.19
CA SER A 120 8.52 0.45 -6.44
C SER A 120 8.31 1.46 -5.32
N ALA A 121 9.13 1.40 -4.27
CA ALA A 121 9.12 2.42 -3.21
C ALA A 121 9.38 3.85 -3.73
N PRO A 122 10.30 4.10 -4.69
CA PRO A 122 10.43 5.40 -5.34
C PRO A 122 9.15 5.90 -6.01
N THR A 123 8.36 5.01 -6.64
CA THR A 123 7.06 5.36 -7.24
C THR A 123 6.08 5.84 -6.17
N VAL A 124 5.96 5.08 -5.08
CA VAL A 124 5.06 5.42 -3.96
C VAL A 124 5.50 6.73 -3.28
N TYR A 125 6.80 6.93 -3.09
CA TYR A 125 7.35 8.20 -2.61
C TYR A 125 6.97 9.37 -3.50
N GLY A 126 7.11 9.22 -4.83
CA GLY A 126 6.71 10.23 -5.80
C GLY A 126 5.23 10.61 -5.72
N VAL A 127 4.35 9.66 -5.42
CA VAL A 127 2.91 9.93 -5.20
C VAL A 127 2.72 10.83 -3.98
N PHE A 128 3.34 10.52 -2.84
CA PHE A 128 3.22 11.36 -1.64
C PHE A 128 3.84 12.75 -1.81
N ARG A 129 4.97 12.85 -2.52
CA ARG A 129 5.59 14.14 -2.83
C ARG A 129 4.71 15.00 -3.74
N SER A 130 4.12 14.39 -4.77
CA SER A 130 3.17 15.06 -5.67
C SER A 130 1.88 15.49 -4.95
N ALA A 131 1.49 14.76 -3.91
CA ALA A 131 0.37 15.12 -3.04
C ALA A 131 0.71 16.24 -2.03
N GLY A 132 1.94 16.76 -2.02
CA GLY A 132 2.37 17.90 -1.20
C GLY A 132 3.01 17.55 0.14
N PHE A 133 3.16 16.28 0.50
CA PHE A 133 3.78 15.89 1.77
C PHE A 133 5.27 16.20 1.76
N ALA A 134 5.77 16.87 2.80
CA ALA A 134 7.21 17.10 3.00
C ALA A 134 8.01 15.79 2.96
N GLU A 135 9.26 15.87 2.51
CA GLU A 135 10.14 14.70 2.29
C GLU A 135 10.20 13.73 3.49
N PRO A 136 10.38 14.17 4.75
CA PRO A 136 10.39 13.24 5.89
C PRO A 136 9.09 12.46 6.06
N LEU A 137 7.93 13.11 5.85
CA LEU A 137 6.63 12.44 5.91
C LEU A 137 6.45 11.48 4.74
N ALA A 138 6.82 11.90 3.53
CA ALA A 138 6.73 11.06 2.34
C ALA A 138 7.55 9.77 2.49
N HIS A 139 8.73 9.83 3.11
CA HIS A 139 9.52 8.63 3.43
C HIS A 139 8.80 7.68 4.39
N VAL A 140 8.24 8.20 5.49
CA VAL A 140 7.52 7.38 6.47
C VAL A 140 6.25 6.77 5.88
N LEU A 141 5.47 7.57 5.13
CA LEU A 141 4.26 7.10 4.45
C LEU A 141 4.59 6.02 3.40
N THR A 142 5.68 6.19 2.65
CA THR A 142 6.17 5.18 1.73
C THR A 142 6.50 3.89 2.46
N GLY A 143 7.25 3.97 3.56
CA GLY A 143 7.60 2.82 4.39
C GLY A 143 6.39 2.06 4.93
N LEU A 144 5.33 2.76 5.34
CA LEU A 144 4.07 2.14 5.76
C LEU A 144 3.32 1.43 4.63
N CYS A 145 3.53 1.85 3.37
CA CYS A 145 2.80 1.36 2.20
C CYS A 145 3.58 0.35 1.36
N THR A 146 4.86 0.12 1.66
CA THR A 146 5.72 -0.78 0.89
C THR A 146 6.38 -1.80 1.77
N HIS A 147 6.45 -3.04 1.29
CA HIS A 147 7.19 -4.11 1.92
C HIS A 147 8.10 -4.76 0.89
N ARG A 148 9.23 -5.29 1.34
CA ARG A 148 10.09 -6.13 0.52
C ARG A 148 10.21 -7.48 1.19
N VAL A 149 9.85 -8.53 0.47
CA VAL A 149 10.10 -9.90 0.92
C VAL A 149 11.62 -10.05 1.16
N PRO A 150 12.04 -10.43 2.39
CA PRO A 150 13.44 -10.74 2.66
C PRO A 150 13.93 -11.86 1.71
N PRO A 151 15.20 -11.82 1.29
CA PRO A 151 15.76 -12.82 0.37
C PRO A 151 15.75 -14.24 0.95
#